data_AF-A0A7C0VE49-F1
#
_entry.id   AF-A0A7C0VE49-F1
#
_cell.length_a   1.000
_cell.length_b   1.000
_cell.length_c   1.000
_cell.angle_alpha   90.00
_cell.angle_beta   90.00
_cell.angle_gamma   90.00
#
_symmetry.space_group_name_H-M   'P 1'
#
loop_
_entity.id
_entity.type
_entity.pdbx_description
1 polymer ?
#
loop_
_entity_poly.entity_id
_entity_poly.type
_entity_poly.pdbx_seq_one_letter_code
_entity_poly.pdbx_strand_id
1 'polypeptide(L)'
;MLIFTEDTFNIMFGAPSANKELFVRAIDKTTNEVVGFLGSIPRKLSIEGKRYNFIIPAWLAVHWKHQKKGLAKAMGKKMLEIGLEAGYEGGFALHEPEQHGVDTSRAVAREMGFPLERLVRIKQFVIRIFDVEKVATVVKLRWFEKFFFSFKQKVKAVRSSQVRIYEPKDLEQIYKLIEKLVERNQISIVPDYQDVKWMLENPKVICAVHEDKQGKIDGFAIVWE
;
A
#
# COMPACT_ATOMS: atom_id res chain seq x y z
N MET A 1 -3.18 -18.52 -12.31
CA MET A 1 -1.95 -17.73 -12.13
C MET A 1 -2.05 -17.02 -10.80
N LEU A 2 -1.12 -17.28 -9.87
CA LEU A 2 -1.00 -16.51 -8.63
C LEU A 2 -0.38 -15.16 -9.00
N ILE A 3 -1.15 -14.08 -8.82
CA ILE A 3 -0.74 -12.73 -9.22
C ILE A 3 0.19 -12.10 -8.16
N PHE A 4 0.08 -12.56 -6.91
CA PHE A 4 0.96 -12.17 -5.80
C PHE A 4 1.89 -13.33 -5.47
N THR A 5 3.21 -13.07 -5.50
CA THR A 5 4.25 -14.05 -5.19
C THR A 5 4.74 -13.87 -3.75
N GLU A 6 5.59 -14.78 -3.27
CA GLU A 6 6.33 -14.59 -2.02
C GLU A 6 7.15 -13.30 -2.03
N ASP A 7 7.77 -12.96 -3.16
CA ASP A 7 8.49 -11.68 -3.32
C ASP A 7 7.56 -10.49 -3.12
N THR A 8 6.36 -10.50 -3.71
CA THR A 8 5.39 -9.42 -3.49
C THR A 8 4.95 -9.35 -2.02
N PHE A 9 4.75 -10.51 -1.37
CA PHE A 9 4.44 -10.56 0.06
C PHE A 9 5.57 -9.93 0.88
N ASN A 10 6.82 -10.28 0.58
CA ASN A 10 8.01 -9.77 1.27
C ASN A 10 8.22 -8.27 1.01
N ILE A 11 7.94 -7.76 -0.18
CA ILE A 11 7.98 -6.31 -0.47
C ILE A 11 6.94 -5.57 0.38
N MET A 12 5.75 -6.15 0.56
CA MET A 12 4.66 -5.50 1.31
C MET A 12 4.82 -5.59 2.83
N PHE A 13 5.32 -6.72 3.34
CA PHE A 13 5.30 -7.08 4.75
C PHE A 13 6.69 -7.36 5.36
N GLY A 14 7.76 -7.20 4.58
CA GLY A 14 9.13 -7.52 5.00
C GLY A 14 9.95 -6.33 5.50
N ALA A 15 9.37 -5.13 5.53
CA ALA A 15 10.06 -3.94 6.03
C ALA A 15 10.52 -4.12 7.49
N PRO A 16 11.64 -3.52 7.92
CA PRO A 16 12.13 -3.60 9.29
C PRO A 16 11.10 -3.21 10.36
N SER A 17 10.23 -2.24 10.06
CA SER A 17 9.14 -1.83 10.96
C SER A 17 7.96 -2.80 11.03
N ALA A 18 7.93 -3.84 10.19
CA ALA A 18 6.80 -4.76 10.12
C ALA A 18 6.64 -5.52 11.44
N ASN A 19 5.42 -5.50 11.97
CA ASN A 19 5.05 -6.26 13.14
C ASN A 19 4.14 -7.42 12.72
N LYS A 20 4.73 -8.63 12.64
CA LYS A 20 4.04 -9.84 12.19
C LYS A 20 3.04 -10.38 13.21
N GLU A 21 3.15 -10.00 14.48
CA GLU A 21 2.19 -10.36 15.53
C GLU A 21 0.81 -9.73 15.28
N LEU A 22 0.77 -8.68 14.47
CA LEU A 22 -0.48 -8.03 14.05
C LEU A 22 -1.17 -8.76 12.89
N PHE A 23 -0.58 -9.82 12.33
CA PHE A 23 -1.22 -10.60 11.27
C PHE A 23 -2.31 -11.50 11.86
N VAL A 24 -3.49 -11.45 11.25
CA VAL A 24 -4.59 -12.32 11.63
C VAL A 24 -4.79 -13.38 10.56
N ARG A 25 -4.74 -14.65 10.98
CA ARG A 25 -5.14 -15.79 10.16
C ARG A 25 -6.32 -16.51 10.78
N ALA A 26 -7.21 -17.02 9.93
CA ALA A 26 -8.29 -17.91 10.34
C ALA A 26 -7.98 -19.33 9.88
N ILE A 27 -8.12 -20.29 10.79
CA ILE A 27 -7.88 -21.72 10.53
C ILE A 27 -9.21 -22.47 10.69
N ASP A 28 -9.58 -23.26 9.69
CA ASP A 28 -10.69 -24.20 9.83
C ASP A 28 -10.25 -25.38 10.70
N LYS A 29 -10.88 -25.56 11.86
CA LYS A 29 -10.51 -26.61 12.82
C LYS A 29 -10.75 -28.03 12.29
N THR A 30 -11.58 -28.20 11.28
CA THR A 30 -11.91 -29.52 10.71
C THR A 30 -10.89 -29.97 9.68
N THR A 31 -10.35 -29.04 8.89
CA THR A 31 -9.35 -29.35 7.84
C THR A 31 -7.93 -28.92 8.21
N ASN A 32 -7.77 -28.12 9.26
CA ASN A 32 -6.52 -27.44 9.65
C ASN A 32 -5.96 -26.51 8.56
N GLU A 33 -6.79 -26.08 7.61
CA GLU A 33 -6.38 -25.18 6.53
C GLU A 33 -6.55 -23.71 6.91
N VAL A 34 -5.69 -22.84 6.37
CA VAL A 34 -5.86 -21.38 6.47
C VAL A 34 -6.98 -20.96 5.51
N VAL A 35 -8.08 -20.46 6.08
CA VAL A 35 -9.29 -20.06 5.34
C VAL A 35 -9.52 -18.55 5.32
N GLY A 36 -8.65 -17.78 5.98
CA GLY A 36 -8.67 -16.33 5.94
C GLY A 36 -7.35 -15.73 6.38
N PHE A 37 -7.02 -14.57 5.84
CA PHE A 37 -5.82 -13.80 6.16
C PHE A 37 -6.15 -12.31 6.15
N LEU A 38 -5.52 -11.57 7.06
CA LEU A 38 -5.52 -10.13 7.13
C LEU A 38 -4.15 -9.68 7.63
N GLY A 39 -3.39 -9.02 6.75
CA GLY A 39 -2.08 -8.46 7.05
C GLY A 39 -2.16 -7.02 7.53
N SER A 40 -1.10 -6.56 8.18
CA SER A 40 -0.99 -5.22 8.73
C SER A 40 0.33 -4.59 8.34
N ILE A 41 0.28 -3.32 7.94
CA ILE A 41 1.47 -2.56 7.60
C ILE A 41 1.56 -1.39 8.59
N PRO A 42 2.46 -1.45 9.58
CA PRO A 42 2.71 -0.33 10.49
C PRO A 42 3.18 0.89 9.71
N ARG A 43 2.52 2.04 9.92
CA ARG A 43 2.91 3.31 9.29
C ARG A 43 2.67 4.47 10.25
N LYS A 44 3.58 5.44 10.25
CA LYS A 44 3.29 6.73 10.85
C LYS A 44 2.47 7.55 9.86
N LEU A 45 1.41 8.18 10.36
CA LEU A 45 0.56 9.08 9.59
C LEU A 45 0.74 10.50 10.15
N SER A 46 1.14 11.43 9.30
CA SER A 46 1.11 12.87 9.60
C SER A 46 -0.28 13.39 9.24
N ILE A 47 -0.96 14.03 10.20
CA ILE A 47 -2.21 14.75 10.00
C ILE A 47 -2.00 16.14 10.62
N GLU A 48 -2.05 17.18 9.78
CA GLU A 48 -1.88 18.58 10.18
C GLU A 48 -0.60 18.80 11.01
N GLY A 49 0.48 18.11 10.61
CA GLY A 49 1.80 18.18 11.26
C GLY A 49 1.98 17.29 12.49
N LYS A 50 0.90 16.70 13.03
CA LYS A 50 0.98 15.73 14.12
C LYS A 50 1.19 14.32 13.57
N ARG A 51 2.12 13.57 14.16
CA ARG A 51 2.45 12.20 13.76
C ARG A 51 1.77 11.21 14.68
N TYR A 52 1.09 10.24 14.09
CA TYR A 52 0.38 9.18 14.80
C TYR A 52 0.88 7.81 14.34
N ASN A 53 0.93 6.84 15.25
CA ASN A 53 1.27 5.46 14.93
C ASN A 53 0.01 4.71 14.49
N PHE A 54 -0.07 4.42 13.19
CA PHE A 54 -1.21 3.78 12.57
C PHE A 54 -0.86 2.39 12.02
N ILE A 55 -1.88 1.57 11.82
CA ILE A 55 -1.79 0.33 11.06
C ILE A 55 -2.59 0.48 9.77
N ILE A 56 -2.03 0.06 8.65
CA ILE A 56 -2.77 -0.09 7.39
C ILE A 56 -3.17 -1.57 7.27
N PRO A 57 -4.45 -1.93 7.44
CA PRO A 57 -4.92 -3.27 7.13
C PRO A 57 -4.80 -3.53 5.63
N ALA A 58 -4.20 -4.67 5.27
CA ALA A 58 -3.89 -5.02 3.89
C ALA A 58 -4.19 -6.50 3.61
N TRP A 59 -4.52 -6.79 2.35
CA TRP A 59 -4.70 -8.15 1.83
C TRP A 59 -5.71 -8.99 2.62
N LEU A 60 -6.84 -8.36 3.00
CA LEU A 60 -7.98 -9.07 3.57
C LEU A 60 -8.51 -10.10 2.56
N ALA A 61 -8.34 -11.37 2.87
CA ALA A 61 -8.80 -12.48 2.05
C ALA A 61 -9.59 -13.47 2.89
N VAL A 62 -10.72 -13.94 2.34
CA VAL A 62 -11.53 -15.01 2.93
C VAL A 62 -11.80 -16.05 1.85
N HIS A 63 -11.45 -17.30 2.15
CA HIS A 63 -11.72 -18.42 1.26
C HIS A 63 -13.20 -18.49 0.92
N TRP A 64 -13.54 -18.75 -0.35
CA TRP A 64 -14.90 -18.60 -0.88
C TRP A 64 -15.96 -19.41 -0.12
N LYS A 65 -15.60 -20.60 0.40
CA LYS A 65 -16.48 -21.45 1.23
C LYS A 65 -16.84 -20.83 2.60
N HIS A 66 -16.10 -19.82 3.04
CA HIS A 66 -16.25 -19.14 4.33
C HIS A 66 -16.75 -17.70 4.19
N GLN A 67 -16.99 -17.23 2.97
CA GLN A 67 -17.54 -15.89 2.72
C GLN A 67 -18.97 -15.77 3.23
N LYS A 68 -19.40 -14.53 3.52
CA LYS A 68 -20.73 -14.18 4.07
C LYS A 68 -21.06 -14.82 5.44
N LYS A 69 -20.10 -15.43 6.12
CA LYS A 69 -20.24 -16.01 7.48
C LYS A 69 -19.67 -15.10 8.58
N GLY A 70 -19.38 -13.83 8.28
CA GLY A 70 -18.83 -12.87 9.24
C GLY A 70 -17.33 -12.99 9.53
N LEU A 71 -16.61 -13.90 8.85
CA LEU A 71 -15.18 -14.15 9.12
C LEU A 71 -14.30 -12.91 8.90
N ALA A 72 -14.52 -12.16 7.82
CA ALA A 72 -13.81 -10.90 7.54
C ALA A 72 -13.93 -9.89 8.69
N LYS A 73 -15.15 -9.75 9.24
CA LYS A 73 -15.44 -8.87 10.38
C LYS A 73 -14.72 -9.35 11.64
N ALA A 74 -14.74 -10.66 11.91
CA ALA A 74 -14.06 -11.23 13.07
C ALA A 74 -12.53 -11.00 13.00
N MET A 75 -11.93 -11.17 11.82
CA MET A 75 -10.49 -10.90 11.64
C MET A 75 -10.17 -9.41 11.83
N GLY A 76 -11.00 -8.51 11.28
CA GLY A 76 -10.83 -7.06 11.48
C GLY A 76 -10.94 -6.63 12.93
N LYS A 77 -11.86 -7.23 13.71
CA LYS A 77 -11.95 -6.99 15.15
C LYS A 77 -10.69 -7.45 15.89
N LYS A 78 -10.22 -8.67 15.59
CA LYS A 78 -9.03 -9.20 16.25
C LYS A 78 -7.79 -8.36 15.94
N MET A 79 -7.66 -7.88 14.69
CA MET A 79 -6.58 -6.96 14.30
C MET A 79 -6.64 -5.63 15.08
N LEU A 80 -7.84 -5.08 15.26
CA LEU A 80 -8.00 -3.85 16.04
C LEU A 80 -7.62 -4.07 17.51
N GLU A 81 -8.07 -5.17 18.12
CA GLU A 81 -7.73 -5.55 19.49
C GLU A 81 -6.21 -5.64 19.71
N ILE A 82 -5.50 -6.44 18.91
CA ILE A 82 -4.04 -6.59 19.02
C ILE A 82 -3.28 -5.31 18.65
N GLY A 83 -3.83 -4.49 17.75
CA GLY A 83 -3.25 -3.19 17.40
C GLY A 83 -3.32 -2.20 18.56
N LEU A 84 -4.44 -2.15 19.28
CA LEU A 84 -4.58 -1.30 20.46
C LEU A 84 -3.68 -1.77 21.60
N GLU A 85 -3.61 -3.08 21.84
CA GLU A 85 -2.69 -3.68 22.83
C GLU A 85 -1.22 -3.35 22.52
N ALA A 86 -0.87 -3.29 21.23
CA ALA A 86 0.47 -2.91 20.78
C ALA A 86 0.72 -1.38 20.75
N GLY A 87 -0.24 -0.56 21.18
CA GLY A 87 -0.08 0.89 21.33
C GLY A 87 -0.28 1.70 20.05
N TYR A 88 -0.93 1.15 19.02
CA TYR A 88 -1.29 1.91 17.83
C TYR A 88 -2.53 2.78 18.08
N GLU A 89 -2.52 3.98 17.52
CA GLU A 89 -3.51 5.03 17.76
C GLU A 89 -4.69 4.98 16.78
N GLY A 90 -4.58 4.17 15.72
CA GLY A 90 -5.64 4.02 14.74
C GLY A 90 -5.30 3.11 13.57
N GLY A 91 -6.30 2.95 12.69
CA GLY A 91 -6.15 2.26 11.42
C GLY A 91 -6.55 3.16 10.26
N PHE A 92 -5.80 3.11 9.16
CA PHE A 92 -6.18 3.80 7.92
C PHE A 92 -6.29 2.79 6.78
N ALA A 93 -7.46 2.74 6.16
CA ALA A 93 -7.71 1.88 5.00
C ALA A 93 -8.10 2.74 3.80
N LEU A 94 -7.43 2.50 2.66
CA LEU A 94 -7.87 2.98 1.37
C LEU A 94 -8.88 1.97 0.81
N HIS A 95 -10.07 2.44 0.44
CA HIS A 95 -11.06 1.62 -0.23
C HIS A 95 -11.30 2.19 -1.62
N GLU A 96 -11.06 1.39 -2.65
CA GLU A 96 -11.50 1.75 -4.00
C GLU A 96 -13.04 1.70 -4.07
N PRO A 97 -13.69 2.51 -4.94
CA PRO A 97 -15.15 2.62 -4.98
C PRO A 97 -15.90 1.29 -5.14
N GLU A 98 -15.28 0.30 -5.77
CA GLU A 98 -15.88 -1.03 -6.03
C GLU A 98 -15.50 -2.09 -4.98
N GLN A 99 -14.66 -1.75 -4.00
CA GLN A 99 -14.23 -2.71 -2.98
C GLN A 99 -15.22 -2.80 -1.82
N HIS A 100 -15.77 -4.00 -1.60
CA HIS A 100 -16.60 -4.32 -0.43
C HIS A 100 -15.86 -4.27 0.92
N GLY A 101 -14.55 -3.98 0.92
CA GLY A 101 -13.76 -3.81 2.13
C GLY A 101 -14.27 -2.68 3.03
N VAL A 102 -14.86 -1.63 2.45
CA VAL A 102 -15.39 -0.47 3.20
C VAL A 102 -16.51 -0.87 4.15
N ASP A 103 -17.37 -1.82 3.77
CA ASP A 103 -18.47 -2.29 4.60
C ASP A 103 -17.96 -3.07 5.80
N THR A 104 -16.89 -3.86 5.62
CA THR A 104 -16.21 -4.56 6.71
C THR A 104 -15.62 -3.57 7.71
N SER A 105 -14.84 -2.59 7.23
CA SER A 105 -14.24 -1.55 8.09
C SER A 105 -15.31 -0.78 8.88
N ARG A 106 -16.41 -0.41 8.22
CA ARG A 106 -17.56 0.27 8.85
C ARG A 106 -18.23 -0.57 9.92
N ALA A 107 -18.45 -1.86 9.65
CA ALA A 107 -19.06 -2.78 10.60
C ALA A 107 -18.16 -2.99 11.82
N VAL A 108 -16.84 -3.16 11.63
CA VAL A 108 -15.87 -3.32 12.72
C VAL A 108 -15.87 -2.08 13.60
N ALA A 109 -15.69 -0.87 13.03
CA ALA A 109 -15.67 0.35 13.83
C ALA A 109 -16.99 0.60 14.58
N ARG A 110 -18.14 0.36 13.94
CA ARG A 110 -19.46 0.48 14.61
C ARG A 110 -19.59 -0.46 15.81
N GLU A 111 -19.23 -1.73 15.64
CA GLU A 111 -19.36 -2.73 16.70
C GLU A 111 -18.35 -2.54 17.82
N MET A 112 -17.20 -1.94 17.53
CA MET A 112 -16.14 -1.69 18.50
C MET A 112 -16.23 -0.28 19.12
N GLY A 113 -17.18 0.56 18.70
CA GLY A 113 -17.38 1.91 19.23
C GLY A 113 -16.34 2.94 18.81
N PHE A 114 -15.64 2.72 17.68
CA PHE A 114 -14.60 3.63 17.19
C PHE A 114 -15.17 4.68 16.23
N PRO A 115 -14.73 5.95 16.35
CA PRO A 115 -15.10 6.98 15.40
C PRO A 115 -14.49 6.67 14.02
N LEU A 116 -15.29 6.82 12.97
CA LEU A 116 -14.82 6.78 11.59
C LEU A 116 -14.75 8.19 11.04
N GLU A 117 -13.54 8.70 10.90
CA GLU A 117 -13.31 10.02 10.32
C GLU A 117 -12.94 9.91 8.85
N ARG A 118 -13.62 10.71 8.01
CA ARG A 118 -13.24 10.84 6.61
C ARG A 118 -12.22 11.98 6.49
N LEU A 119 -10.95 11.61 6.53
CA LEU A 119 -9.85 12.57 6.47
C LEU A 119 -9.66 13.20 5.08
N VAL A 120 -9.79 12.40 4.01
CA VAL A 120 -9.63 12.87 2.62
C VAL A 120 -10.70 12.24 1.73
N ARG A 121 -11.22 13.03 0.78
CA ARG A 121 -11.95 12.52 -0.38
C ARG A 121 -11.12 12.74 -1.63
N ILE A 122 -10.58 11.66 -2.20
CA ILE A 122 -9.97 11.70 -3.53
C ILE A 122 -11.10 11.94 -4.53
N LYS A 123 -11.17 13.17 -5.07
CA LYS A 123 -12.20 13.57 -6.04
C LYS A 123 -11.92 13.04 -7.45
N GLN A 124 -10.64 12.83 -7.76
CA GLN A 124 -10.19 12.37 -9.07
C GLN A 124 -9.01 11.42 -8.87
N PHE A 125 -9.11 10.23 -9.43
CA PHE A 125 -8.05 9.24 -9.48
C PHE A 125 -7.80 8.89 -10.95
N VAL A 126 -6.60 9.16 -11.46
CA VAL A 126 -6.25 8.91 -12.86
C VAL A 126 -5.40 7.66 -12.91
N ILE A 127 -6.00 6.54 -13.33
CA ILE A 127 -5.27 5.30 -13.57
C ILE A 127 -4.68 5.36 -14.97
N ARG A 128 -3.36 5.23 -15.07
CA ARG A 128 -2.67 5.09 -16.35
C ARG A 128 -2.20 3.64 -16.50
N ILE A 129 -2.66 2.98 -17.55
CA ILE A 129 -2.29 1.61 -17.87
C ILE A 129 -1.07 1.64 -18.81
N PHE A 130 0.04 1.07 -18.35
CA PHE A 130 1.28 0.95 -19.12
C PHE A 130 1.44 -0.42 -19.80
N ASP A 131 0.62 -1.40 -19.43
CA ASP A 131 0.55 -2.73 -20.03
C ASP A 131 -0.90 -3.21 -20.04
N VAL A 132 -1.56 -3.05 -21.20
CA VAL A 132 -2.98 -3.35 -21.36
C VAL A 132 -3.23 -4.85 -21.34
N GLU A 133 -2.30 -5.65 -21.88
CA GLU A 133 -2.43 -7.11 -21.91
C GLU A 133 -2.34 -7.67 -20.50
N LYS A 134 -1.37 -7.22 -19.70
CA LYS A 134 -1.24 -7.63 -18.30
C LYS A 134 -2.46 -7.21 -17.48
N VAL A 135 -2.95 -5.98 -17.64
CA VAL A 135 -4.18 -5.53 -16.93
C VAL A 135 -5.40 -6.33 -17.36
N ALA A 136 -5.53 -6.69 -18.63
CA ALA A 136 -6.65 -7.49 -19.12
C ALA A 136 -6.72 -8.91 -18.52
N THR A 137 -5.64 -9.40 -17.88
CA THR A 137 -5.65 -10.67 -17.15
C THR A 137 -6.31 -10.58 -15.78
N VAL A 138 -6.37 -9.38 -15.20
CA VAL A 138 -6.87 -9.14 -13.83
C VAL A 138 -8.16 -8.32 -13.79
N VAL A 139 -8.38 -7.48 -14.79
CA VAL A 139 -9.59 -6.68 -14.96
C VAL A 139 -10.25 -7.05 -16.29
N LYS A 140 -11.56 -7.32 -16.25
CA LYS A 140 -12.33 -7.67 -17.45
C LYS A 140 -12.59 -6.42 -18.30
N LEU A 141 -11.68 -6.14 -19.23
CA LEU A 141 -11.78 -5.03 -20.18
C LEU A 141 -12.63 -5.43 -21.41
N ARG A 142 -13.54 -4.54 -21.84
CA ARG A 142 -14.25 -4.65 -23.12
C ARG A 142 -13.29 -4.39 -24.28
N TRP A 143 -13.61 -4.90 -25.46
CA TRP A 143 -12.73 -4.80 -26.63
C TRP A 143 -12.38 -3.35 -27.01
N PHE A 144 -13.34 -2.43 -26.93
CA PHE A 144 -13.10 -1.00 -27.21
C PHE A 144 -12.27 -0.31 -26.13
N GLU A 145 -12.39 -0.75 -24.87
CA GLU A 145 -11.56 -0.26 -23.76
C GLU A 145 -10.12 -0.70 -23.95
N LYS A 146 -9.90 -1.99 -24.29
CA LYS A 146 -8.57 -2.50 -24.67
C LYS A 146 -7.97 -1.66 -25.78
N PHE A 147 -8.72 -1.41 -26.86
CA PHE A 147 -8.24 -0.59 -27.97
C PHE A 147 -7.86 0.84 -27.54
N PHE A 148 -8.73 1.52 -26.78
CA PHE A 148 -8.46 2.86 -26.26
C PHE A 148 -7.21 2.90 -25.38
N PHE A 149 -7.08 1.95 -24.46
CA PHE A 149 -5.93 1.88 -23.57
C PHE A 149 -4.65 1.56 -24.33
N SER A 150 -4.68 0.66 -25.33
CA SER A 150 -3.49 0.33 -26.13
C SER A 150 -3.00 1.53 -26.93
N PHE A 151 -3.91 2.39 -27.39
CA PHE A 151 -3.54 3.67 -28.02
C PHE A 151 -2.91 4.65 -27.01
N LYS A 152 -3.47 4.75 -25.80
CA LYS A 152 -3.00 5.66 -24.74
C LYS A 152 -1.76 5.16 -23.98
N GLN A 153 -1.42 3.87 -24.11
CA GLN A 153 -0.27 3.22 -23.50
C GLN A 153 1.05 3.84 -23.96
N LYS A 154 1.11 4.32 -25.21
CA LYS A 154 2.32 4.88 -25.80
C LYS A 154 2.71 6.20 -25.12
N VAL A 155 3.64 6.11 -24.18
CA VAL A 155 4.34 7.27 -23.64
C VAL A 155 5.64 7.42 -24.42
N LYS A 156 5.87 8.59 -25.01
CA LYS A 156 7.17 8.88 -25.61
C LYS A 156 8.21 8.87 -24.50
N ALA A 157 9.16 7.95 -24.57
CA ALA A 157 10.26 7.92 -23.62
C ALA A 157 11.02 9.26 -23.70
N VAL A 158 11.12 9.93 -22.57
CA VAL A 158 11.96 11.13 -22.43
C VAL A 158 13.29 10.66 -21.90
N ARG A 159 14.35 10.78 -22.71
CA ARG A 159 15.73 10.56 -22.24
C ARG A 159 16.25 11.89 -21.74
N SER A 160 16.59 11.95 -20.46
CA SER A 160 17.22 13.10 -19.83
C SER A 160 18.55 12.66 -19.25
N SER A 161 19.62 13.42 -19.49
CA SER A 161 20.92 13.21 -18.83
C SER A 161 20.88 13.48 -17.33
N GLN A 162 19.81 14.11 -16.85
CA GLN A 162 19.56 14.40 -15.43
C GLN A 162 18.83 13.25 -14.72
N VAL A 163 18.42 12.20 -15.44
CA VAL A 163 17.76 11.04 -14.85
C VAL A 163 18.72 9.86 -14.85
N ARG A 164 18.95 9.28 -13.67
CA ARG A 164 19.79 8.09 -13.49
C ARG A 164 19.20 7.13 -12.47
N ILE A 165 19.74 5.92 -12.42
CA ILE A 165 19.40 4.95 -11.39
C ILE A 165 19.98 5.41 -10.05
N TYR A 166 19.22 5.14 -8.99
CA TYR A 166 19.60 5.34 -7.61
C TYR A 166 20.94 4.68 -7.27
N GLU A 167 21.74 5.38 -6.46
CA GLU A 167 22.92 4.86 -5.80
C GLU A 167 22.76 5.00 -4.28
N PRO A 168 23.37 4.13 -3.44
CA PRO A 168 23.21 4.19 -1.98
C PRO A 168 23.51 5.54 -1.33
N LYS A 169 24.40 6.35 -1.93
CA LYS A 169 24.75 7.71 -1.47
C LYS A 169 23.58 8.70 -1.58
N ASP A 170 22.57 8.40 -2.40
CA ASP A 170 21.42 9.26 -2.67
C ASP A 170 20.34 9.19 -1.58
N LEU A 171 20.37 8.13 -0.76
CA LEU A 171 19.34 7.81 0.23
C LEU A 171 18.98 8.99 1.12
N GLU A 172 19.98 9.72 1.63
CA GLU A 172 19.75 10.86 2.51
C GLU A 172 19.02 12.01 1.79
N GLN A 173 19.37 12.28 0.53
CA GLN A 173 18.69 13.32 -0.25
C GLN A 173 17.25 12.91 -0.59
N ILE A 174 17.03 11.65 -0.96
CA ILE A 174 15.69 11.09 -1.19
C ILE A 174 14.84 11.21 0.07
N TYR A 175 15.38 10.80 1.23
CA TYR A 175 14.65 10.86 2.49
C TYR A 175 14.30 12.31 2.86
N LYS A 176 15.20 13.27 2.63
CA LYS A 176 14.89 14.70 2.80
C LYS A 176 13.78 15.19 1.86
N LEU A 177 13.72 14.70 0.62
CA LEU A 177 12.61 15.02 -0.29
C LEU A 177 11.28 14.45 0.21
N ILE A 178 11.28 13.23 0.77
CA ILE A 178 10.10 12.62 1.38
C ILE A 178 9.63 13.45 2.58
N GLU A 179 10.51 13.82 3.50
CA GLU A 179 10.14 14.63 4.67
C GLU A 179 9.56 16.00 4.26
N LYS A 180 10.11 16.64 3.22
CA LYS A 180 9.53 17.88 2.66
C LYS A 180 8.13 17.68 2.09
N LEU A 181 7.86 16.53 1.47
CA LEU A 181 6.51 16.19 1.00
C LEU A 181 5.55 16.01 2.18
N VAL A 182 6.00 15.35 3.25
CA VAL A 182 5.24 15.19 4.50
C VAL A 182 4.91 16.54 5.12
N GLU A 183 5.86 17.48 5.18
CA GLU A 183 5.67 18.83 5.74
C GLU A 183 4.69 19.67 4.92
N ARG A 184 4.73 19.55 3.59
CA ARG A 184 3.88 20.35 2.69
C ARG A 184 2.42 19.89 2.68
N ASN A 185 2.17 18.63 2.94
CA ASN A 185 0.86 18.02 2.78
C ASN A 185 0.07 18.06 4.10
N GLN A 186 -1.25 18.27 4.02
CA GLN A 186 -2.13 18.19 5.19
C GLN A 186 -2.12 16.78 5.80
N ILE A 187 -2.05 15.75 4.95
CA ILE A 187 -2.01 14.34 5.36
C ILE A 187 -0.94 13.61 4.56
N SER A 188 -0.08 12.82 5.21
CA SER A 188 0.95 12.03 4.53
C SER A 188 1.41 10.82 5.36
N ILE A 189 1.77 9.74 4.66
CA ILE A 189 2.52 8.65 5.28
C ILE A 189 3.93 9.16 5.57
N VAL A 190 4.40 8.91 6.78
CA VAL A 190 5.76 9.23 7.23
C VAL A 190 6.53 7.90 7.28
N PRO A 191 7.29 7.56 6.23
CA PRO A 191 8.04 6.32 6.22
C PRO A 191 9.23 6.41 7.17
N ASP A 192 9.60 5.28 7.77
CA ASP A 192 10.83 5.21 8.57
C ASP A 192 12.06 5.20 7.64
N TYR A 193 13.15 5.83 8.07
CA TYR A 193 14.40 5.83 7.30
C TYR A 193 14.90 4.43 6.97
N GLN A 194 14.82 3.50 7.92
CA GLN A 194 15.27 2.11 7.71
C GLN A 194 14.34 1.37 6.74
N ASP A 195 13.05 1.67 6.74
CA ASP A 195 12.11 1.10 5.78
C ASP A 195 12.37 1.62 4.37
N VAL A 196 12.66 2.92 4.21
CA VAL A 196 13.01 3.51 2.91
C VAL A 196 14.31 2.87 2.40
N LYS A 197 15.33 2.77 3.26
CA LYS A 197 16.60 2.13 2.93
C LYS A 197 16.38 0.69 2.47
N TRP A 198 15.68 -0.11 3.28
CA TRP A 198 15.38 -1.51 2.98
C TRP A 198 14.63 -1.66 1.64
N MET A 199 13.67 -0.78 1.36
CA MET A 199 12.92 -0.80 0.11
C MET A 199 13.83 -0.48 -1.10
N LEU A 200 14.70 0.52 -0.98
CA LEU A 200 15.60 0.92 -2.06
C LEU A 200 16.77 -0.05 -2.29
N GLU A 201 17.12 -0.85 -1.29
CA GLU A 201 18.12 -1.93 -1.39
C GLU A 201 17.53 -3.23 -1.94
N ASN A 202 16.20 -3.33 -2.07
CA ASN A 202 15.54 -4.52 -2.59
C ASN A 202 15.80 -4.64 -4.11
N PRO A 203 16.35 -5.77 -4.60
CA PRO A 203 16.68 -5.95 -6.02
C PRO A 203 15.45 -5.97 -6.96
N LYS A 204 14.25 -6.11 -6.41
CA LYS A 204 12.97 -6.04 -7.15
C LYS A 204 12.37 -4.64 -7.18
N VAL A 205 13.02 -3.68 -6.53
CA VAL A 205 12.63 -2.28 -6.52
C VAL A 205 13.61 -1.49 -7.39
N ILE A 206 13.07 -0.78 -8.37
CA ILE A 206 13.82 0.12 -9.22
C ILE A 206 13.51 1.55 -8.78
N CYS A 207 14.55 2.28 -8.39
CA CYS A 207 14.47 3.70 -8.10
C CYS A 207 15.29 4.49 -9.12
N ALA A 208 14.66 5.49 -9.73
CA ALA A 208 15.33 6.48 -10.56
C ALA A 208 15.27 7.84 -9.87
N VAL A 209 16.38 8.57 -9.91
CA VAL A 209 16.50 9.93 -9.38
C VAL A 209 16.61 10.94 -10.52
N HIS A 210 16.13 12.15 -10.26
CA HIS A 210 16.35 13.33 -11.09
C HIS A 210 17.29 14.28 -10.36
N GLU A 211 18.30 14.77 -11.07
CA GLU A 211 19.29 15.73 -10.58
C GLU A 211 19.06 17.12 -11.20
N ASP A 212 19.13 18.15 -10.39
CA ASP A 212 19.16 19.52 -10.87
C ASP A 212 20.47 19.84 -11.62
N LYS A 213 20.61 21.07 -12.12
CA LYS A 213 21.80 21.49 -12.88
C LYS A 213 23.07 21.54 -12.02
N GLN A 214 22.94 21.47 -10.71
CA GLN A 214 24.02 21.48 -9.73
C GLN A 214 24.38 20.06 -9.26
N GLY A 215 23.72 19.01 -9.80
CA GLY A 215 23.95 17.62 -9.42
C GLY A 215 23.28 17.23 -8.10
N LYS A 216 22.32 18.01 -7.62
CA LYS A 216 21.56 17.71 -6.41
C LYS A 216 20.25 17.02 -6.78
N ILE A 217 19.85 16.03 -5.99
CA ILE A 217 18.60 15.30 -6.23
C ILE A 217 17.42 16.17 -5.83
N ASP A 218 16.52 16.42 -6.78
CA ASP A 218 15.28 17.19 -6.58
C ASP A 218 14.01 16.40 -6.91
N GLY A 219 14.15 15.17 -7.42
CA GLY A 219 13.05 14.27 -7.69
C GLY A 219 13.48 12.80 -7.71
N PHE A 220 12.52 11.90 -7.49
CA PHE A 220 12.74 10.46 -7.64
C PHE A 220 11.43 9.75 -7.99
N ALA A 221 11.54 8.56 -8.57
CA ALA A 221 10.43 7.67 -8.86
C ALA A 221 10.82 6.24 -8.47
N ILE A 222 9.93 5.56 -7.75
CA ILE A 222 10.10 4.18 -7.31
C ILE A 222 9.06 3.33 -8.00
N VAL A 223 9.49 2.19 -8.54
CA VAL A 223 8.63 1.13 -9.05
C VAL A 223 9.13 -0.21 -8.52
N TRP A 224 8.24 -1.18 -8.39
CA TRP A 224 8.60 -2.55 -8.04
C TRP A 224 8.01 -3.52 -9.06
N GLU A 225 8.69 -4.65 -9.25
CA GLU A 225 8.25 -5.73 -10.16
C GLU A 225 7.09 -6.56 -9.61
#